data_AF-T0Y7N1-F1
#
_entry.id   AF-T0Y7N1-F1
#
_cell.length_a   1.000
_cell.length_b   1.000
_cell.length_c   1.000
_cell.angle_alpha   90.00
_cell.angle_beta   90.00
_cell.angle_gamma   90.00
#
_symmetry.space_group_name_H-M   'P 1'
#
loop_
_entity.id
_entity.type
_entity.pdbx_description
1 polymer ?
#
loop_
_entity_poly.entity_id
_entity_poly.type
_entity_poly.pdbx_seq_one_letter_code
_entity_poly.pdbx_strand_id
1 'polypeptide(L)'
;RDPDRGPTLEVSLTRLRRSYPDLQLVALSATVGNSLAVAKWLQARHIASDFRPVPLKSGVYYDGRIAFTDLSIREIPGNTEAVPRLVRSVIEEGGQALVFVNTRKASEVAAQGLTGTVRPLLSGEERARAHAVAEELGTVSEEETEGVRKLATLVPHGVAYHNASLTNPEREVIERAFRERALKVLVATPTLAAGINLPARRVIVRDTYRYDDRLGMQAPIPALEVHQMCGRAGRPR
;
A
#
# COMPACT_ATOMS: atom_id res chain seq x y z
N ARG A 1 -11.26 14.18 2.35
CA ARG A 1 -11.02 15.19 3.41
C ARG A 1 -10.76 14.40 4.67
N ASP A 2 -9.65 14.64 5.36
CA ASP A 2 -9.42 14.06 6.69
C ASP A 2 -10.07 15.01 7.71
N PRO A 3 -11.23 14.65 8.28
CA PRO A 3 -12.00 15.54 9.15
C PRO A 3 -11.28 15.86 10.46
N ASP A 4 -10.35 15.00 10.89
CA ASP A 4 -9.71 15.11 12.20
C ASP A 4 -8.38 15.88 12.13
N ARG A 5 -7.69 15.84 10.98
CA ARG A 5 -6.40 16.54 10.78
C ARG A 5 -6.49 17.85 10.02
N GLY A 6 -7.51 18.03 9.18
CA GLY A 6 -7.67 19.19 8.30
C GLY A 6 -7.72 20.54 9.05
N PRO A 7 -8.62 20.71 10.03
CA PRO A 7 -8.76 21.98 10.76
C PRO A 7 -7.48 22.37 11.51
N THR A 8 -6.79 21.41 12.13
CA THR A 8 -5.54 21.65 12.83
C THR A 8 -4.46 22.18 11.89
N LEU A 9 -4.30 21.55 10.72
CA LEU A 9 -3.33 22.00 9.71
C LEU A 9 -3.65 23.42 9.23
N GLU A 10 -4.92 23.73 9.00
CA GLU A 10 -5.37 25.05 8.56
C GLU A 10 -5.05 26.15 9.59
N VAL A 11 -5.35 25.89 10.88
CA VAL A 11 -5.04 26.82 11.98
C VAL A 11 -3.54 27.00 12.14
N SER A 12 -2.75 25.92 12.08
CA SER A 12 -1.29 25.98 12.17
C SER A 12 -0.68 26.81 11.05
N LEU A 13 -1.08 26.60 9.80
CA LEU A 13 -0.60 27.37 8.65
C LEU A 13 -0.99 28.85 8.76
N THR A 14 -2.21 29.13 9.21
CA THR A 14 -2.68 30.51 9.42
C THR A 14 -1.87 31.24 10.49
N ARG A 15 -1.59 30.58 11.62
CA ARG A 15 -0.77 31.15 12.70
C ARG A 15 0.67 31.39 12.25
N LEU A 16 1.29 30.41 11.58
CA LEU A 16 2.67 30.54 11.09
C LEU A 16 2.84 31.72 10.13
N ARG A 17 1.92 31.88 9.18
CA ARG A 17 1.95 32.99 8.23
C ARG A 17 1.72 34.35 8.89
N ARG A 18 0.92 34.40 9.96
CA ARG A 18 0.71 35.63 10.72
C ARG A 18 1.93 36.02 11.56
N SER A 19 2.59 35.05 12.18
CA SER A 19 3.75 35.29 13.04
C SER A 19 5.04 35.52 12.24
N TYR A 20 5.16 34.92 11.06
CA TYR A 20 6.35 34.98 10.21
C TYR A 20 5.95 35.36 8.78
N PRO A 21 5.82 36.67 8.47
CA PRO A 21 5.38 37.14 7.15
C PRO A 21 6.27 36.67 6.00
N ASP A 22 7.58 36.54 6.24
CA ASP A 22 8.58 36.13 5.25
C ASP A 22 8.82 34.62 5.20
N LEU A 23 7.97 33.82 5.87
CA LEU A 23 8.09 32.37 5.88
C LEU A 23 7.93 31.79 4.48
N GLN A 24 8.96 31.09 4.00
CA GLN A 24 8.85 30.30 2.78
C GLN A 24 8.00 29.05 3.04
N LEU A 25 6.86 28.96 2.36
CA LEU A 25 5.97 27.80 2.43
C LEU A 25 6.05 26.95 1.15
N VAL A 26 6.37 25.68 1.31
CA VAL A 26 6.29 24.67 0.24
C VAL A 26 5.24 23.63 0.62
N ALA A 27 4.10 23.62 -0.08
CA ALA A 27 3.01 22.69 0.17
C ALA A 27 3.01 21.56 -0.87
N LEU A 28 3.18 20.33 -0.41
CA LEU A 28 3.13 19.12 -1.25
C LEU A 28 1.81 18.40 -1.02
N SER A 29 1.12 18.04 -2.11
CA SER A 29 -0.15 17.33 -2.04
C SER A 29 -0.25 16.28 -3.15
N ALA A 30 -1.08 15.26 -2.92
CA ALA A 30 -1.55 14.40 -4.00
C ALA A 30 -2.50 15.18 -4.93
N THR A 31 -2.85 14.62 -6.08
CA THR A 31 -3.81 15.26 -7.00
C THR A 31 -5.15 15.50 -6.28
N VAL A 32 -5.51 16.77 -6.12
CA VAL A 32 -6.76 17.21 -5.48
C VAL A 32 -7.51 18.18 -6.39
N GLY A 33 -8.83 18.02 -6.48
CA GLY A 33 -9.65 18.81 -7.43
C GLY A 33 -9.68 20.31 -7.18
N ASN A 34 -9.30 20.76 -5.97
CA ASN A 34 -9.30 22.17 -5.57
C ASN A 34 -7.88 22.73 -5.30
N SER A 35 -6.84 22.13 -5.87
CA SER A 35 -5.43 22.52 -5.64
C SER A 35 -5.16 24.01 -5.91
N LEU A 36 -5.79 24.58 -6.93
CA LEU A 36 -5.68 25.99 -7.25
C LEU A 36 -6.26 26.89 -6.15
N ALA A 37 -7.37 26.50 -5.54
CA ALA A 37 -7.97 27.27 -4.45
C ALA A 37 -7.07 27.25 -3.20
N VAL A 38 -6.44 26.11 -2.92
CA VAL A 38 -5.46 25.98 -1.83
C VAL A 38 -4.23 26.85 -2.10
N ALA A 39 -3.68 26.84 -3.32
CA ALA A 39 -2.55 27.68 -3.68
C ALA A 39 -2.87 29.18 -3.55
N LYS A 40 -4.08 29.61 -3.97
CA LYS A 40 -4.56 30.98 -3.77
C LYS A 40 -4.66 31.36 -2.30
N TRP A 41 -5.25 30.49 -1.47
CA TRP A 41 -5.33 30.72 -0.03
C TRP A 41 -3.94 30.84 0.60
N LEU A 42 -3.00 29.99 0.19
CA LEU A 42 -1.60 30.03 0.64
C LEU A 42 -0.77 31.17 0.03
N GLN A 43 -1.30 31.93 -0.93
CA GLN A 43 -0.55 32.90 -1.74
C GLN A 43 0.72 32.30 -2.37
N ALA A 44 0.65 31.03 -2.78
CA ALA A 44 1.76 30.28 -3.33
C ALA A 44 1.64 30.14 -4.85
N ARG A 45 2.78 30.00 -5.53
CA ARG A 45 2.81 29.60 -6.93
C ARG A 45 2.25 28.18 -7.07
N HIS A 46 1.18 28.02 -7.85
CA HIS A 46 0.60 26.71 -8.11
C HIS A 46 1.41 25.97 -9.17
N ILE A 47 1.86 24.76 -8.83
CA ILE A 47 2.50 23.83 -9.75
C ILE A 47 1.68 22.55 -9.73
N ALA A 48 1.01 22.26 -10.84
CA ALA A 48 0.29 21.00 -11.06
C ALA A 48 1.00 20.20 -12.15
N SER A 49 1.14 18.91 -11.92
CA SER A 49 1.70 17.98 -12.90
C SER A 49 1.07 16.61 -12.69
N ASP A 50 0.60 16.02 -13.78
CA ASP A 50 0.14 14.64 -13.82
C ASP A 50 1.25 13.67 -14.27
N PHE A 51 2.48 14.19 -14.41
CA PHE A 51 3.63 13.40 -14.84
C PHE A 51 3.91 12.26 -13.86
N ARG A 52 3.97 11.04 -14.39
CA ARG A 52 4.48 9.87 -13.70
C ARG A 52 5.60 9.23 -14.53
N PRO A 53 6.75 8.91 -13.92
CA PRO A 53 7.83 8.23 -14.65
C PRO A 53 7.41 6.84 -15.19
N VAL A 54 6.47 6.18 -14.52
CA VAL A 54 5.86 4.93 -14.98
C VAL A 54 4.34 5.15 -15.05
N PRO A 55 3.72 4.96 -16.23
CA PRO A 55 2.27 5.11 -16.39
C PRO A 55 1.50 4.19 -15.45
N LEU A 56 0.50 4.74 -14.77
CA LEU A 56 -0.40 3.97 -13.92
C LEU A 56 -1.56 3.43 -14.74
N LYS A 57 -1.69 2.09 -14.83
CA LYS A 57 -2.87 1.44 -15.41
C LYS A 57 -3.80 0.97 -14.30
N SER A 58 -4.93 1.67 -14.14
CA SER A 58 -5.97 1.33 -13.16
C SER A 58 -7.08 0.53 -13.83
N GLY A 59 -7.64 -0.46 -13.14
CA GLY A 59 -8.71 -1.28 -13.68
C GLY A 59 -9.46 -2.03 -12.60
N VAL A 60 -10.63 -2.55 -12.96
CA VAL A 60 -11.47 -3.39 -12.10
C VAL A 60 -11.29 -4.83 -12.52
N TYR A 61 -11.00 -5.71 -11.55
CA TYR A 61 -10.98 -7.14 -11.78
C TYR A 61 -12.37 -7.73 -11.55
N TYR A 62 -12.87 -8.49 -12.52
CA TYR A 62 -14.09 -9.28 -12.39
C TYR A 62 -14.02 -10.50 -13.31
N ASP A 63 -14.42 -11.66 -12.80
CA ASP A 63 -14.54 -12.91 -13.56
C ASP A 63 -13.34 -13.24 -14.47
N GLY A 64 -12.14 -13.23 -13.91
CA GLY A 64 -10.92 -13.55 -14.65
C GLY A 64 -10.41 -12.45 -15.58
N ARG A 65 -11.03 -11.27 -15.60
CA ARG A 65 -10.64 -10.15 -16.46
C ARG A 65 -10.30 -8.91 -15.66
N ILE A 66 -9.33 -8.15 -16.13
CA ILE A 66 -9.09 -6.78 -15.68
C ILE A 66 -9.57 -5.84 -16.78
N ALA A 67 -10.62 -5.07 -16.52
CA ALA A 67 -11.07 -3.99 -17.38
C ALA A 67 -10.38 -2.69 -16.93
N PHE A 68 -9.47 -2.17 -17.75
CA PHE A 68 -8.73 -0.94 -17.47
C PHE A 68 -9.53 0.32 -17.84
N THR A 69 -9.15 1.45 -17.25
CA THR A 69 -9.76 2.77 -17.52
C THR A 69 -9.57 3.26 -18.95
N ASP A 70 -8.58 2.73 -19.68
CA ASP A 70 -8.34 3.00 -21.11
C ASP A 70 -9.17 2.09 -22.03
N LEU A 71 -10.18 1.40 -21.49
CA LEU A 71 -11.04 0.42 -22.18
C LEU A 71 -10.32 -0.85 -22.65
N SER A 72 -9.02 -0.99 -22.38
CA SER A 72 -8.32 -2.25 -22.64
C SER A 72 -8.73 -3.31 -21.63
N ILE A 73 -8.80 -4.55 -22.10
CA ILE A 73 -9.10 -5.72 -21.25
C ILE A 73 -7.87 -6.61 -21.21
N ARG A 74 -7.57 -7.13 -20.03
CA ARG A 74 -6.56 -8.16 -19.84
C ARG A 74 -7.17 -9.39 -19.19
N GLU A 75 -7.08 -10.52 -19.88
CA GLU A 75 -7.43 -11.83 -19.36
C GLU A 75 -6.39 -12.28 -18.31
N ILE A 76 -6.89 -12.83 -17.21
CA ILE A 76 -6.15 -13.42 -16.10
C ILE A 76 -6.78 -14.81 -15.89
N PRO A 77 -6.38 -15.80 -16.70
CA PRO A 77 -6.96 -17.14 -16.66
C PRO A 77 -6.61 -17.86 -15.35
N GLY A 78 -7.47 -18.79 -14.96
CA GLY A 78 -7.30 -19.61 -13.76
C GLY A 78 -8.63 -19.98 -13.12
N ASN A 79 -8.59 -20.85 -12.13
CA ASN A 79 -9.78 -21.35 -11.44
C ASN A 79 -9.78 -21.01 -9.94
N THR A 80 -8.77 -20.26 -9.49
CA THR A 80 -8.65 -19.82 -8.09
C THR A 80 -9.38 -18.50 -7.85
N GLU A 81 -9.50 -18.11 -6.58
CA GLU A 81 -9.99 -16.79 -6.18
C GLU A 81 -9.21 -15.63 -6.83
N ALA A 82 -9.85 -14.45 -6.85
CA ALA A 82 -9.38 -13.23 -7.50
C ALA A 82 -7.96 -12.81 -7.07
N VAL A 83 -7.72 -12.65 -5.76
CA VAL A 83 -6.46 -12.11 -5.24
C VAL A 83 -5.28 -13.06 -5.52
N PRO A 84 -5.34 -14.37 -5.19
CA PRO A 84 -4.29 -15.33 -5.58
C PRO A 84 -3.97 -15.30 -7.07
N ARG A 85 -4.99 -15.18 -7.93
CA ARG A 85 -4.80 -15.17 -9.38
C ARG A 85 -4.06 -13.93 -9.86
N LEU A 86 -4.45 -12.76 -9.37
CA LEU A 86 -3.79 -11.49 -9.66
C LEU A 86 -2.35 -11.46 -9.11
N VAL A 87 -2.12 -12.06 -7.93
CA VAL A 87 -0.79 -12.17 -7.33
C VAL A 87 0.11 -13.09 -8.16
N ARG A 88 -0.36 -14.29 -8.52
CA ARG A 88 0.36 -15.22 -9.39
C ARG A 88 0.80 -14.55 -10.68
N SER A 89 -0.16 -13.93 -11.38
CA SER A 89 0.09 -13.29 -12.67
C SER A 89 1.18 -12.21 -12.61
N VAL A 90 1.29 -11.43 -11.53
CA VAL A 90 2.34 -10.40 -11.45
C VAL A 90 3.70 -10.97 -11.06
N ILE A 91 3.72 -12.05 -10.27
CA ILE A 91 4.96 -12.71 -9.86
C ILE A 91 5.59 -13.45 -11.05
N GLU A 92 4.77 -14.12 -11.87
CA GLU A 92 5.23 -14.79 -13.11
C GLU A 92 5.83 -13.78 -14.11
N GLU A 93 5.42 -12.52 -14.07
CA GLU A 93 6.04 -11.42 -14.84
C GLU A 93 7.34 -10.88 -14.20
N GLY A 94 7.78 -11.43 -13.07
CA GLY A 94 8.92 -10.95 -12.29
C GLY A 94 8.62 -9.72 -11.42
N GLY A 95 7.35 -9.45 -11.15
CA GLY A 95 6.90 -8.32 -10.34
C GLY A 95 6.66 -8.66 -8.86
N GLN A 96 6.14 -7.66 -8.14
CA GLN A 96 5.70 -7.77 -6.74
C GLN A 96 4.27 -7.24 -6.63
N ALA A 97 3.52 -7.76 -5.65
CA ALA A 97 2.16 -7.34 -5.36
C ALA A 97 2.05 -6.66 -3.98
N LEU A 98 1.35 -5.53 -3.92
CA LEU A 98 0.88 -4.92 -2.68
C LEU A 98 -0.64 -5.07 -2.60
N VAL A 99 -1.12 -5.78 -1.59
CA VAL A 99 -2.55 -6.09 -1.41
C VAL A 99 -3.10 -5.27 -0.25
N PHE A 100 -4.12 -4.46 -0.49
CA PHE A 100 -4.82 -3.69 0.54
C PHE A 100 -6.07 -4.41 1.04
N VAL A 101 -6.16 -4.49 2.37
CA VAL A 101 -7.30 -5.06 3.11
C VAL A 101 -7.64 -4.20 4.31
N ASN A 102 -8.87 -4.23 4.79
CA ASN A 102 -9.36 -3.21 5.73
C ASN A 102 -9.07 -3.47 7.21
N THR A 103 -8.69 -4.70 7.60
CA THR A 103 -8.47 -5.06 9.01
C THR A 103 -7.14 -5.77 9.24
N ARG A 104 -6.60 -5.67 10.46
CA ARG A 104 -5.37 -6.38 10.88
C ARG A 104 -5.54 -7.89 10.67
N LYS A 105 -6.64 -8.45 11.16
CA LYS A 105 -6.96 -9.88 11.01
C LYS A 105 -7.06 -10.29 9.54
N ALA A 106 -7.69 -9.47 8.70
CA ALA A 106 -7.76 -9.75 7.27
C ALA A 106 -6.37 -9.75 6.60
N SER A 107 -5.45 -8.91 7.05
CA SER A 107 -4.08 -8.87 6.49
C SER A 107 -3.30 -10.13 6.82
N GLU A 108 -3.41 -10.63 8.04
CA GLU A 108 -2.81 -11.90 8.46
C GLU A 108 -3.39 -13.08 7.67
N VAL A 109 -4.71 -13.19 7.59
CA VAL A 109 -5.39 -14.31 6.91
C VAL A 109 -5.10 -14.31 5.43
N ALA A 110 -5.15 -13.15 4.77
CA ALA A 110 -4.85 -13.04 3.35
C ALA A 110 -3.37 -13.33 3.06
N ALA A 111 -2.43 -12.87 3.89
CA ALA A 111 -1.02 -13.22 3.75
C ALA A 111 -0.80 -14.74 3.87
N GLN A 112 -1.41 -15.38 4.86
CA GLN A 112 -1.36 -16.83 5.03
C GLN A 112 -1.89 -17.57 3.80
N GLY A 113 -3.06 -17.18 3.28
CA GLY A 113 -3.67 -17.80 2.11
C GLY A 113 -2.84 -17.65 0.82
N LEU A 114 -2.00 -16.61 0.74
CA LEU A 114 -1.15 -16.37 -0.43
C LEU A 114 0.15 -17.18 -0.43
N THR A 115 0.58 -17.74 0.70
CA THR A 115 1.82 -18.54 0.79
C THR A 115 1.86 -19.70 -0.21
N GLY A 116 0.75 -20.46 -0.34
CA GLY A 116 0.63 -21.57 -1.29
C GLY A 116 0.64 -21.14 -2.76
N THR A 117 0.30 -19.87 -3.03
CA THR A 117 0.39 -19.30 -4.39
C THR A 117 1.80 -18.83 -4.70
N VAL A 118 2.49 -18.21 -3.73
CA VAL A 118 3.76 -17.52 -3.93
C VAL A 118 4.95 -18.47 -3.83
N ARG A 119 4.99 -19.34 -2.82
CA ARG A 119 6.13 -20.23 -2.54
C ARG A 119 6.56 -21.06 -3.78
N PRO A 120 5.65 -21.67 -4.56
CA PRO A 120 6.04 -22.44 -5.75
C PRO A 120 6.70 -21.59 -6.85
N LEU A 121 6.43 -20.28 -6.88
CA LEU A 121 6.95 -19.34 -7.88
C LEU A 121 8.31 -18.76 -7.50
N LEU A 122 8.80 -19.01 -6.29
CA LEU A 122 10.10 -18.52 -5.84
C LEU A 122 11.23 -19.45 -6.29
N SER A 123 12.29 -18.85 -6.84
CA SER A 123 13.59 -19.50 -7.04
C SER A 123 14.28 -19.84 -5.72
N GLY A 124 15.30 -20.69 -5.77
CA GLY A 124 16.09 -21.04 -4.58
C GLY A 124 16.76 -19.83 -3.92
N GLU A 125 17.27 -18.90 -4.72
CA GLU A 125 17.90 -17.66 -4.24
C GLU A 125 16.89 -16.72 -3.58
N GLU A 126 15.69 -16.59 -4.14
CA GLU A 126 14.61 -15.79 -3.53
C GLU A 126 14.14 -16.40 -2.21
N ARG A 127 14.06 -17.73 -2.12
CA ARG A 127 13.75 -18.41 -0.86
C ARG A 127 14.82 -18.19 0.19
N ALA A 128 16.10 -18.21 -0.19
CA ALA A 128 17.21 -17.95 0.71
C ALA A 128 17.18 -16.51 1.24
N ARG A 129 16.93 -15.52 0.36
CA ARG A 129 16.73 -14.12 0.76
C ARG A 129 15.55 -13.96 1.71
N ALA A 130 14.43 -14.63 1.43
CA ALA A 130 13.26 -14.59 2.28
C ALA A 130 13.52 -15.23 3.66
N HIS A 131 14.28 -16.34 3.73
CA HIS A 131 14.70 -16.92 5.01
C HIS A 131 15.58 -15.98 5.81
N ALA A 132 16.56 -15.31 5.18
CA ALA A 132 17.42 -14.35 5.88
C ALA A 132 16.61 -13.21 6.54
N VAL A 133 15.52 -12.78 5.91
CA VAL A 133 14.60 -11.78 6.49
C VAL A 133 13.85 -12.36 7.70
N ALA A 134 13.47 -13.64 7.68
CA ALA A 134 12.81 -14.27 8.83
C ALA A 134 13.76 -14.37 10.04
N GLU A 135 15.03 -14.71 9.81
CA GLU A 135 16.07 -14.71 10.84
C GLU A 135 16.27 -13.31 11.43
N GLU A 136 16.37 -12.29 10.58
CA GLU A 136 16.52 -10.90 11.03
C GLU A 136 15.32 -10.44 11.87
N LEU A 137 14.10 -10.78 11.48
CA LEU A 137 12.90 -10.51 12.28
C LEU A 137 13.00 -11.12 13.68
N GLY A 138 13.52 -12.34 13.79
CA GLY A 138 13.77 -12.98 15.09
C GLY A 138 14.77 -12.23 15.96
N THR A 139 15.70 -11.49 15.36
CA THR A 139 16.72 -10.72 16.11
C THR A 139 16.26 -9.33 16.55
N VAL A 140 15.43 -8.65 15.74
CA VAL A 140 14.98 -7.27 16.03
C VAL A 140 13.74 -7.22 16.92
N SER A 141 13.05 -8.34 17.08
CA SER A 141 11.88 -8.42 17.94
C SER A 141 12.29 -8.46 19.41
N GLU A 142 12.09 -7.34 20.10
CA GLU A 142 12.33 -7.20 21.54
C GLU A 142 11.44 -8.13 22.37
N GLU A 143 10.24 -8.43 21.86
CA GLU A 143 9.29 -9.36 22.45
C GLU A 143 8.78 -10.35 21.39
N GLU A 144 8.66 -11.62 21.77
CA GLU A 144 8.08 -12.63 20.91
C GLU A 144 6.54 -12.47 20.88
N THR A 145 6.07 -11.51 20.11
CA THR A 145 4.64 -11.24 19.94
C THR A 145 3.98 -12.27 19.03
N GLU A 146 2.66 -12.47 19.15
CA GLU A 146 1.91 -13.32 18.21
C GLU A 146 2.05 -12.84 16.75
N GLY A 147 2.24 -11.53 16.55
CA GLY A 147 2.45 -10.94 15.24
C GLY A 147 3.74 -11.44 14.58
N VAL A 148 4.86 -11.38 15.31
CA VAL A 148 6.17 -11.83 14.82
C VAL A 148 6.18 -13.32 14.56
N ARG A 149 5.61 -14.14 15.45
CA ARG A 149 5.52 -15.59 15.24
C ARG A 149 4.80 -15.93 13.93
N LYS A 150 3.73 -15.21 13.60
CA LYS A 150 3.04 -15.35 12.31
C LYS A 150 3.91 -14.87 11.15
N LEU A 151 4.61 -13.73 11.27
CA LEU A 151 5.51 -13.29 10.20
C LEU A 151 6.62 -14.30 9.92
N ALA A 152 7.20 -14.89 10.96
CA ALA A 152 8.26 -15.89 10.83
C ALA A 152 7.82 -17.14 10.04
N THR A 153 6.53 -17.50 10.07
CA THR A 153 6.01 -18.61 9.25
C THR A 153 5.66 -18.19 7.81
N LEU A 154 5.37 -16.92 7.57
CA LEU A 154 4.96 -16.38 6.27
C LEU A 154 6.13 -15.94 5.41
N VAL A 155 7.09 -15.24 6.02
CA VAL A 155 8.22 -14.59 5.35
C VAL A 155 9.07 -15.57 4.54
N PRO A 156 9.40 -16.79 5.03
CA PRO A 156 10.11 -17.80 4.23
C PRO A 156 9.41 -18.21 2.92
N HIS A 157 8.11 -17.92 2.80
CA HIS A 157 7.30 -18.15 1.60
C HIS A 157 7.23 -16.91 0.68
N GLY A 158 8.01 -15.86 0.96
CA GLY A 158 8.05 -14.61 0.20
C GLY A 158 6.81 -13.73 0.39
N VAL A 159 6.05 -13.94 1.47
CA VAL A 159 4.82 -13.21 1.79
C VAL A 159 4.93 -12.62 3.18
N ALA A 160 4.49 -11.38 3.35
CA ALA A 160 4.35 -10.76 4.67
C ALA A 160 3.05 -9.95 4.76
N TYR A 161 2.68 -9.56 5.96
CA TYR A 161 1.66 -8.55 6.20
C TYR A 161 2.28 -7.31 6.86
N HIS A 162 1.62 -6.15 6.72
CA HIS A 162 2.04 -4.87 7.28
C HIS A 162 0.84 -4.17 7.89
N ASN A 163 0.73 -4.23 9.21
CA ASN A 163 -0.38 -3.63 9.94
C ASN A 163 0.10 -3.14 11.32
N ALA A 164 -0.79 -2.46 12.04
CA ALA A 164 -0.44 -1.81 13.31
C ALA A 164 -0.10 -2.76 14.47
N SER A 165 -0.20 -4.09 14.30
CA SER A 165 0.28 -5.09 15.27
C SER A 165 1.80 -5.21 15.30
N LEU A 166 2.50 -4.73 14.27
CA LEU A 166 3.96 -4.80 14.19
C LEU A 166 4.60 -3.63 14.93
N THR A 167 5.75 -3.87 15.56
CA THR A 167 6.60 -2.82 16.15
C THR A 167 7.29 -2.01 15.04
N ASN A 168 7.90 -0.86 15.38
CA ASN A 168 8.62 -0.06 14.37
C ASN A 168 9.82 -0.82 13.78
N PRO A 169 10.68 -1.50 14.58
CA PRO A 169 11.77 -2.31 14.03
C PRO A 169 11.29 -3.39 13.05
N GLU A 170 10.21 -4.11 13.39
CA GLU A 170 9.63 -5.13 12.51
C GLU A 170 9.12 -4.54 11.19
N ARG A 171 8.45 -3.39 11.25
CA ARG A 171 7.98 -2.68 10.05
C ARG A 171 9.16 -2.30 9.16
N GLU A 172 10.24 -1.77 9.72
CA GLU A 172 11.43 -1.39 8.96
C GLU A 172 12.05 -2.58 8.22
N VAL A 173 12.16 -3.74 8.87
CA VAL A 173 12.65 -4.98 8.25
C VAL A 173 11.74 -5.40 7.10
N ILE A 174 10.42 -5.47 7.31
CA ILE A 174 9.47 -5.87 6.26
C ILE A 174 9.47 -4.89 5.08
N GLU A 175 9.51 -3.59 5.36
CA GLU A 175 9.53 -2.55 4.34
C GLU A 175 10.79 -2.60 3.48
N ARG A 176 11.95 -2.77 4.13
CA ARG A 176 13.24 -2.93 3.45
C ARG A 176 13.26 -4.22 2.64
N ALA A 177 12.85 -5.34 3.22
CA ALA A 177 12.79 -6.63 2.53
C ALA A 177 11.89 -6.60 1.28
N PHE A 178 10.74 -5.92 1.36
CA PHE A 178 9.88 -5.71 0.19
C PHE A 178 10.56 -4.80 -0.85
N ARG A 179 11.19 -3.70 -0.42
CA ARG A 179 11.95 -2.81 -1.33
C ARG A 179 13.11 -3.53 -2.02
N GLU A 180 13.78 -4.45 -1.35
CA GLU A 180 14.91 -5.23 -1.86
C GLU A 180 14.49 -6.47 -2.68
N ARG A 181 13.17 -6.70 -2.84
CA ARG A 181 12.58 -7.86 -3.52
C ARG A 181 12.83 -9.21 -2.84
N ALA A 182 13.23 -9.22 -1.56
CA ALA A 182 13.26 -10.44 -0.76
C ALA A 182 11.84 -10.98 -0.51
N LEU A 183 10.85 -10.09 -0.45
CA LEU A 183 9.42 -10.44 -0.38
C LEU A 183 8.73 -10.16 -1.73
N LYS A 184 7.90 -11.08 -2.21
CA LYS A 184 7.11 -10.91 -3.45
C LYS A 184 5.75 -10.29 -3.23
N VAL A 185 5.19 -10.51 -2.04
CA VAL A 185 3.85 -10.03 -1.68
C VAL A 185 3.87 -9.39 -0.32
N LEU A 186 3.23 -8.23 -0.23
CA LEU A 186 2.93 -7.58 1.03
C LEU A 186 1.43 -7.32 1.12
N VAL A 187 0.81 -7.73 2.24
CA VAL A 187 -0.60 -7.45 2.52
C VAL A 187 -0.70 -6.39 3.61
N ALA A 188 -1.26 -5.22 3.30
CA ALA A 188 -1.23 -4.08 4.20
C ALA A 188 -2.62 -3.51 4.49
N THR A 189 -2.76 -2.91 5.68
CA THR A 189 -3.90 -2.03 5.98
C THR A 189 -3.66 -0.60 5.44
N PRO A 190 -4.70 0.09 4.92
CA PRO A 190 -4.59 1.41 4.30
C PRO A 190 -3.85 2.46 5.14
N THR A 191 -4.19 2.52 6.43
CA THR A 191 -3.73 3.53 7.39
C THR A 191 -2.22 3.52 7.55
N LEU A 192 -1.58 2.36 7.42
CA LEU A 192 -0.15 2.22 7.63
C LEU A 192 0.66 2.46 6.34
N ALA A 193 0.09 2.17 5.18
CA ALA A 193 0.73 2.45 3.89
C ALA A 193 0.68 3.92 3.46
N ALA A 194 -0.05 4.79 4.16
CA ALA A 194 -0.06 6.23 3.90
C ALA A 194 1.34 6.86 4.08
N GLY A 195 2.18 6.33 4.97
CA GLY A 195 3.51 6.86 5.30
C GLY A 195 4.68 6.24 4.54
N ILE A 196 4.48 5.18 3.75
CA ILE A 196 5.60 4.33 3.30
C ILE A 196 5.78 4.37 1.78
N ASN A 197 7.04 4.48 1.33
CA ASN A 197 7.41 4.35 -0.07
C ASN A 197 7.68 2.88 -0.45
N LEU A 198 6.60 2.09 -0.60
CA LEU A 198 6.64 0.70 -1.06
C LEU A 198 6.11 0.58 -2.49
N PRO A 199 6.96 0.79 -3.51
CA PRO A 199 6.52 0.63 -4.88
C PRO A 199 6.35 -0.85 -5.22
N ALA A 200 5.18 -1.20 -5.76
CA ALA A 200 4.89 -2.52 -6.29
C ALA A 200 4.57 -2.42 -7.78
N ARG A 201 4.81 -3.49 -8.55
CA ARG A 201 4.35 -3.53 -9.96
C ARG A 201 2.83 -3.56 -10.03
N ARG A 202 2.17 -4.27 -9.10
CA ARG A 202 0.72 -4.35 -9.00
C ARG A 202 0.26 -3.99 -7.59
N VAL A 203 -0.73 -3.12 -7.51
CA VAL A 203 -1.50 -2.89 -6.28
C VAL A 203 -2.87 -3.52 -6.46
N ILE A 204 -3.34 -4.23 -5.44
CA ILE A 204 -4.64 -4.90 -5.43
C ILE A 204 -5.42 -4.34 -4.25
N VAL A 205 -6.50 -3.62 -4.51
CA VAL A 205 -7.45 -3.20 -3.46
C VAL A 205 -8.53 -4.27 -3.37
N ARG A 206 -8.43 -5.14 -2.36
CA ARG A 206 -9.36 -6.27 -2.21
C ARG A 206 -10.73 -5.80 -1.72
N ASP A 207 -10.71 -4.93 -0.72
CA ASP A 207 -11.91 -4.47 -0.04
C ASP A 207 -12.30 -3.07 -0.53
N THR A 208 -13.55 -2.88 -0.97
CA THR A 208 -14.08 -1.57 -1.40
C THR A 208 -15.03 -0.94 -0.37
N TYR A 209 -15.33 -1.67 0.70
CA TYR A 209 -16.18 -1.24 1.83
C TYR A 209 -15.46 -1.48 3.15
N ARG A 210 -15.59 -0.54 4.08
CA ARG A 210 -15.09 -0.67 5.45
C ARG A 210 -16.17 -0.34 6.46
N TYR A 211 -16.04 -0.88 7.67
CA TYR A 211 -16.91 -0.48 8.77
C TYR A 211 -16.60 0.96 9.17
N ASP A 212 -17.64 1.78 9.27
CA ASP A 212 -17.55 3.16 9.74
C ASP A 212 -18.16 3.22 11.15
N ASP A 213 -17.30 3.39 12.16
CA ASP A 213 -17.71 3.45 13.57
C ASP A 213 -18.69 4.60 13.86
N ARG A 214 -18.64 5.69 13.08
CA ARG A 214 -19.54 6.85 13.26
C ARG A 214 -20.94 6.55 12.74
N LEU A 215 -21.04 5.77 11.66
CA LEU A 215 -22.31 5.37 11.05
C LEU A 215 -22.84 4.04 11.60
N GLY A 216 -21.99 3.27 12.31
CA GLY A 216 -22.32 1.94 12.82
C GLY A 216 -22.54 0.89 11.73
N MET A 217 -22.09 1.14 10.50
CA MET A 217 -22.37 0.28 9.33
C MET A 217 -21.22 0.23 8.33
N GLN A 218 -21.31 -0.68 7.36
CA GLN A 218 -20.38 -0.73 6.22
C GLN A 218 -20.61 0.47 5.30
N ALA A 219 -19.54 1.20 5.00
CA ALA A 219 -19.53 2.33 4.09
C ALA A 219 -18.49 2.11 2.98
N PRO A 220 -18.73 2.62 1.76
CA PRO A 220 -17.75 2.55 0.69
C PRO A 220 -16.50 3.34 1.04
N ILE A 221 -15.32 2.81 0.70
CA ILE A 221 -14.07 3.55 0.84
C ILE A 221 -14.10 4.75 -0.12
N PRO A 222 -13.73 5.96 0.33
CA PRO A 222 -13.69 7.13 -0.53
C PRO A 222 -12.80 6.92 -1.76
N ALA A 223 -13.26 7.34 -2.94
CA ALA A 223 -12.51 7.18 -4.20
C ALA A 223 -11.09 7.75 -4.13
N LEU A 224 -10.90 8.89 -3.46
CA LEU A 224 -9.58 9.49 -3.24
C LEU A 224 -8.62 8.55 -2.49
N GLU A 225 -9.12 7.80 -1.49
CA GLU A 225 -8.32 6.86 -0.72
C GLU A 225 -7.93 5.65 -1.58
N VAL A 226 -8.85 5.13 -2.40
CA VAL A 226 -8.55 4.08 -3.39
C VAL A 226 -7.52 4.57 -4.42
N HIS A 227 -7.64 5.81 -4.92
CA HIS A 227 -6.66 6.38 -5.83
C HIS A 227 -5.27 6.53 -5.20
N GLN A 228 -5.20 6.89 -3.90
CA GLN A 228 -3.94 6.95 -3.16
C GLN A 228 -3.28 5.57 -3.04
N MET A 229 -4.07 4.52 -2.79
CA MET A 229 -3.60 3.13 -2.80
C MET A 229 -3.04 2.75 -4.17
N CYS A 230 -3.83 2.91 -5.23
CA CYS A 230 -3.42 2.61 -6.60
C CYS A 230 -2.17 3.41 -7.01
N GLY A 231 -1.99 4.61 -6.47
CA GLY A 231 -0.82 5.45 -6.69
C GLY A 231 0.51 4.84 -6.23
N ARG A 232 0.49 3.76 -5.43
CA ARG A 232 1.67 2.97 -5.05
C ARG A 232 2.12 1.99 -6.13
N ALA A 233 1.31 1.76 -7.16
CA ALA A 233 1.70 0.94 -8.31
C ALA A 233 2.61 1.75 -9.25
N GLY A 234 3.62 1.06 -9.80
CA GLY A 234 4.47 1.59 -10.87
C GLY A 234 5.26 2.83 -10.44
N ARG A 235 6.27 2.66 -9.58
CA ARG A 235 7.37 3.64 -9.48
C ARG A 235 8.62 3.04 -10.11
N PRO A 236 9.39 3.84 -10.88
CA PRO A 236 10.61 3.37 -11.53
C PRO A 236 11.62 2.87 -10.48
N ARG A 237 12.45 1.92 -10.90
CA ARG A 237 13.78 1.70 -10.32
C ARG A 237 14.79 2.25 -11.30
#